data_AF-A0A2X3H749-F1
#
_entry.id   AF-A0A2X3H749-F1
#
_cell.length_a   1.000
_cell.length_b   1.000
_cell.length_c   1.000
_cell.angle_alpha   90.00
_cell.angle_beta   90.00
_cell.angle_gamma   90.00
#
_symmetry.space_group_name_H-M   'P 1'
#
loop_
_entity.id
_entity.type
_entity.pdbx_description
1 polymer ?
#
loop_
_entity_poly.entity_id
_entity_poly.type
_entity_poly.pdbx_seq_one_letter_code
_entity_poly.pdbx_strand_id
1 'polypeptide(L)'
;MKIFRPLWRDGAFLVPQQFQQQARWDAHVADTVSRMALAHPWGVLRAEFDASALTLSRLNATRLIVRFADGTLIDTELADILPPVRDVSDVMQEQRGGYARSAAAQRQRRQS
;
A
#
# COMPACT_ATOMS: atom_id res chain seq x y z
N MET A 1 -3.93 -14.47 15.91
CA MET A 1 -2.81 -15.46 16.04
C MET A 1 -2.03 -15.14 17.31
N LYS A 2 -1.51 -16.14 18.04
CA LYS A 2 -0.69 -15.92 19.24
C LYS A 2 0.76 -15.58 18.87
N ILE A 3 1.40 -14.69 19.64
CA ILE A 3 2.83 -14.37 19.55
C ILE A 3 3.54 -15.08 20.71
N PHE A 4 4.60 -15.84 20.41
CA PHE A 4 5.37 -16.58 21.41
C PHE A 4 6.69 -15.86 21.67
N ARG A 5 6.76 -15.04 22.72
CA ARG A 5 8.00 -14.30 23.02
C ARG A 5 9.14 -15.29 23.33
N PRO A 6 10.24 -15.28 22.57
CA PRO A 6 11.34 -16.21 22.80
C PRO A 6 12.06 -15.89 24.10
N LEU A 7 12.53 -16.93 24.78
CA LEU A 7 13.44 -16.79 25.91
C LEU A 7 14.87 -17.01 25.41
N TRP A 8 15.72 -16.02 25.58
CA TRP A 8 17.14 -16.09 25.23
C TRP A 8 17.92 -16.63 26.42
N ARG A 9 18.68 -17.71 26.21
CA ARG A 9 19.51 -18.33 27.23
C ARG A 9 20.85 -18.67 26.62
N ASP A 10 21.90 -18.58 27.43
CA ASP A 10 23.21 -19.05 27.02
C ASP A 10 23.16 -20.54 26.66
N GLY A 11 23.91 -20.93 25.62
CA GLY A 11 23.93 -22.29 25.10
C GLY A 11 22.66 -22.75 24.36
N ALA A 12 21.64 -21.91 24.18
CA ALA A 12 20.45 -22.27 23.39
C ALA A 12 20.76 -22.23 21.88
N PHE A 13 20.29 -23.24 21.14
CA PHE A 13 20.35 -23.23 19.68
C PHE A 13 19.46 -22.13 19.11
N LEU A 14 20.00 -21.37 18.15
CA LEU A 14 19.28 -20.36 17.40
C LEU A 14 18.45 -21.01 16.30
N VAL A 15 17.15 -20.73 16.29
CA VAL A 15 16.24 -21.19 15.23
C VAL A 15 15.49 -20.02 14.60
N PRO A 16 15.20 -20.06 13.28
CA PRO A 16 14.54 -18.95 12.58
C PRO A 16 13.25 -18.47 13.25
N GLN A 17 12.51 -19.39 13.87
CA GLN A 17 11.25 -19.11 14.55
C GLN A 17 11.42 -18.14 15.73
N GLN A 18 12.55 -18.17 16.45
CA GLN A 18 12.79 -17.23 17.56
C GLN A 18 12.82 -15.79 17.05
N PHE A 19 13.55 -15.54 15.96
CA PHE A 19 13.65 -14.22 15.33
C PHE A 19 12.31 -13.76 14.77
N GLN A 20 11.59 -14.66 14.09
CA GLN A 20 10.27 -14.35 13.54
C GLN A 20 9.26 -13.97 14.64
N GLN A 21 9.30 -14.64 15.79
CA GLN A 21 8.40 -14.33 16.90
C GLN A 21 8.80 -13.04 17.62
N GLN A 22 10.10 -12.76 17.77
CA GLN A 22 10.57 -11.49 18.31
C GLN A 22 10.15 -10.32 17.40
N ALA A 23 10.36 -10.42 16.09
CA ALA A 23 9.95 -9.39 15.13
C ALA A 23 8.43 -9.13 15.16
N ARG A 24 7.62 -10.18 15.29
CA ARG A 24 6.16 -10.06 15.48
C ARG A 24 5.80 -9.35 16.79
N TRP A 25 6.52 -9.66 17.87
CA TRP A 25 6.33 -8.99 19.15
C TRP A 25 6.65 -7.50 19.07
N ASP A 26 7.76 -7.13 18.44
CA ASP A 26 8.17 -5.73 18.29
C ASP A 26 7.17 -4.94 17.43
N ALA A 27 6.70 -5.53 16.32
CA ALA A 27 5.64 -4.95 15.49
C ALA A 27 4.33 -4.73 16.28
N HIS A 28 3.94 -5.70 17.12
CA HIS A 28 2.75 -5.60 17.97
C HIS A 28 2.87 -4.50 19.03
N VAL A 29 4.05 -4.32 19.64
CA VAL A 29 4.30 -3.22 20.59
C VAL A 29 4.17 -1.87 19.90
N ALA A 30 4.77 -1.69 18.72
CA ALA A 30 4.68 -0.45 17.96
C ALA A 30 3.22 -0.12 17.56
N ASP A 31 2.45 -1.11 17.13
CA ASP A 31 1.03 -0.93 16.81
C ASP A 31 0.20 -0.57 18.06
N THR A 32 0.44 -1.24 19.18
CA THR A 32 -0.25 -0.97 20.45
C THR A 32 -0.03 0.47 20.90
N VAL A 33 1.21 0.94 20.89
CA VAL A 33 1.56 2.33 21.25
C VAL A 33 0.90 3.32 20.29
N SER A 34 0.93 3.05 18.99
CA SER A 34 0.33 3.94 17.98
C SER A 34 -1.19 4.09 18.18
N ARG A 35 -1.88 3.00 18.55
CA ARG A 35 -3.33 2.99 18.84
C ARG A 35 -3.72 3.75 20.10
N MET A 36 -2.79 3.98 21.02
CA MET A 36 -3.05 4.84 22.18
C MET A 36 -3.22 6.31 21.75
N ALA A 37 -2.58 6.72 20.66
CA ALA A 37 -2.61 8.09 20.18
C ALA A 37 -3.67 8.35 19.09
N LEU A 38 -3.96 7.37 18.23
CA LEU A 38 -4.80 7.54 17.05
C LEU A 38 -5.79 6.37 16.90
N ALA A 39 -7.04 6.67 16.51
CA ALA A 39 -8.06 5.66 16.24
C ALA A 39 -7.69 4.77 15.03
N HIS A 40 -7.07 5.36 14.00
CA HIS A 40 -6.66 4.67 12.78
C HIS A 40 -5.20 4.99 12.44
N PRO A 41 -4.23 4.32 13.09
CA PRO A 41 -2.80 4.57 12.88
C PRO A 41 -2.30 3.83 11.62
N TRP A 42 -3.00 3.98 10.49
CA TRP A 42 -2.67 3.39 9.20
C TRP A 42 -3.08 4.34 8.08
N GLY A 43 -2.44 4.20 6.92
CA GLY A 43 -2.66 5.08 5.78
C GLY A 43 -1.40 5.31 4.95
N VAL A 44 -1.48 6.29 4.06
CA VAL A 44 -0.39 6.67 3.16
C VAL A 44 0.38 7.83 3.77
N LEU A 45 1.69 7.63 3.95
CA LEU A 45 2.60 8.72 4.34
C LEU A 45 3.15 9.41 3.09
N ARG A 46 3.45 8.63 2.04
CA ARG A 46 3.94 9.15 0.76
C ARG A 46 3.51 8.25 -0.40
N ALA A 47 3.01 8.86 -1.47
CA ALA A 47 2.70 8.15 -2.72
C ALA A 47 3.01 9.05 -3.92
N GLU A 48 4.09 8.73 -4.62
CA GLU A 48 4.60 9.47 -5.76
C GLU A 48 4.65 8.55 -6.98
N PHE A 49 4.27 9.10 -8.14
CA PHE A 49 4.12 8.37 -9.39
C PHE A 49 4.76 9.15 -10.55
N ASP A 50 5.26 8.42 -11.55
CA ASP A 50 5.75 9.00 -12.80
C ASP A 50 4.57 9.41 -13.70
N ALA A 51 4.30 10.71 -13.75
CA ALA A 51 3.25 11.27 -14.58
C ALA A 51 3.56 11.17 -16.08
N SER A 52 4.83 11.13 -16.49
CA SER A 52 5.21 11.03 -17.90
C SER A 52 4.88 9.66 -18.48
N ALA A 53 5.00 8.59 -17.69
CA ALA A 53 4.64 7.23 -18.11
C ALA A 53 3.16 7.07 -18.46
N LEU A 54 2.27 7.91 -17.90
CA LEU A 54 0.83 7.87 -18.18
C LEU A 54 0.50 8.17 -19.64
N THR A 55 1.36 8.91 -20.35
CA THR A 55 1.21 9.16 -21.80
C THR A 55 1.26 7.86 -22.61
N LEU A 56 1.90 6.82 -22.08
CA LEU A 56 2.02 5.48 -22.65
C LEU A 56 1.07 4.48 -21.95
N SER A 57 0.01 4.98 -21.30
CA SER A 57 -0.93 4.17 -20.51
C SER A 57 -0.27 3.33 -19.41
N ARG A 58 0.84 3.80 -18.84
CA ARG A 58 1.56 3.10 -17.77
C ARG A 58 1.58 3.92 -16.49
N LEU A 59 1.23 3.29 -15.38
CA LEU A 59 1.35 3.86 -14.03
C LEU A 59 2.55 3.22 -13.32
N ASN A 60 3.56 4.05 -13.05
CA ASN A 60 4.75 3.63 -12.33
C ASN A 60 4.87 4.40 -11.01
N ALA A 61 5.08 3.70 -9.91
CA ALA A 61 5.36 4.32 -8.62
C ALA A 61 6.83 4.71 -8.56
N THR A 62 7.14 5.91 -8.08
CA THR A 62 8.51 6.36 -7.83
C THR A 62 8.86 6.28 -6.35
N ARG A 63 7.86 6.45 -5.47
CA ARG A 63 8.03 6.33 -4.03
C ARG A 63 6.72 6.03 -3.32
N LEU A 64 6.74 4.99 -2.49
CA LEU A 64 5.64 4.58 -1.63
C LEU A 64 6.14 4.41 -0.19
N ILE A 65 5.46 5.09 0.74
CA ILE A 65 5.56 4.85 2.18
C ILE A 65 4.15 4.72 2.72
N VAL A 66 3.77 3.51 3.12
CA VAL A 66 2.38 3.15 3.45
C VAL A 66 2.38 2.23 4.66
N ARG A 67 1.53 2.56 5.65
CA ARG A 67 1.26 1.68 6.79
C ARG A 67 -0.11 1.03 6.60
N PHE A 68 -0.15 -0.30 6.58
CA PHE A 68 -1.37 -1.08 6.49
C PHE A 68 -2.09 -1.18 7.84
N ALA A 69 -3.38 -1.53 7.81
CA ALA A 69 -4.23 -1.61 9.00
C ALA A 69 -3.81 -2.72 9.99
N ASP A 70 -3.06 -3.71 9.51
CA ASP A 70 -2.44 -4.78 10.31
C ASP A 70 -1.16 -4.32 11.03
N GLY A 71 -0.70 -3.08 10.78
CA GLY A 71 0.50 -2.49 11.35
C GLY A 71 1.75 -2.63 10.49
N THR A 72 1.68 -3.36 9.37
CA THR A 72 2.82 -3.53 8.44
C THR A 72 3.16 -2.20 7.79
N LEU A 73 4.42 -1.77 7.88
CA LEU A 73 4.93 -0.59 7.20
C LEU A 73 5.70 -1.03 5.94
N ILE A 74 5.33 -0.46 4.81
CA ILE A 74 6.07 -0.55 3.56
C ILE A 74 6.78 0.80 3.33
N ASP A 75 8.08 0.75 3.09
CA ASP A 75 8.92 1.90 2.77
C ASP A 75 9.89 1.56 1.64
N THR A 76 9.55 2.05 0.45
CA THR A 76 10.33 1.82 -0.78
C THR A 76 11.59 2.67 -0.90
N GLU A 77 11.80 3.65 -0.02
CA GLU A 77 13.06 4.38 0.05
C GLU A 77 14.09 3.63 0.92
N LEU A 78 13.62 2.83 1.88
CA LEU A 78 14.48 2.20 2.89
C LEU A 78 14.67 0.69 2.70
N ALA A 79 13.60 -0.08 2.54
CA ALA A 79 13.65 -1.54 2.69
C ALA A 79 12.91 -2.33 1.60
N ASP A 80 11.89 -1.73 0.99
CA ASP A 80 11.02 -2.42 0.03
C ASP A 80 11.34 -2.04 -1.42
N ILE A 81 11.03 -2.97 -2.33
CA ILE A 81 11.12 -2.70 -3.77
C ILE A 81 9.84 -2.02 -4.28
N LEU A 82 9.98 -1.14 -5.27
CA LEU A 82 8.83 -0.57 -5.97
C LEU A 82 8.00 -1.67 -6.63
N PRO A 83 6.65 -1.56 -6.63
CA PRO A 83 5.79 -2.51 -7.32
C PRO A 83 6.02 -2.46 -8.83
N PRO A 84 5.70 -3.54 -9.55
CA PRO A 84 5.79 -3.55 -11.01
C PRO A 84 4.84 -2.51 -11.63
N VAL A 85 5.21 -2.03 -12.82
CA VAL A 85 4.42 -1.06 -13.59
C VAL A 85 3.03 -1.62 -13.88
N ARG A 86 1.99 -0.82 -13.62
CA ARG A 86 0.61 -1.16 -13.96
C ARG A 86 0.26 -0.57 -15.31
N ASP A 87 -0.05 -1.41 -16.29
CA ASP A 87 -0.74 -0.98 -17.51
C ASP A 87 -2.17 -0.54 -17.13
N VAL A 88 -2.57 0.65 -17.56
CA VAL A 88 -3.89 1.25 -17.27
C VAL A 88 -4.70 1.51 -18.56
N SER A 89 -4.30 0.89 -19.67
CA SER A 89 -4.98 1.02 -20.96
C SER A 89 -6.46 0.60 -20.89
N ASP A 90 -6.76 -0.44 -20.11
CA ASP A 90 -8.12 -0.94 -19.82
C ASP A 90 -9.01 0.14 -19.19
N VAL A 91 -8.53 0.78 -18.13
CA VAL A 91 -9.27 1.82 -17.39
C VAL A 91 -9.45 3.09 -18.23
N MET A 92 -8.45 3.46 -19.03
CA MET A 92 -8.53 4.67 -19.86
C MET A 92 -9.55 4.54 -21.00
N GLN A 93 -9.77 3.35 -21.54
CA GLN A 93 -10.78 3.11 -22.57
C GLN A 93 -12.20 3.19 -21.99
N GLU A 94 -12.42 2.64 -20.80
CA GLU A 94 -13.71 2.68 -20.11
C GLU A 94 -14.14 4.12 -19.78
N GLN A 95 -13.19 4.95 -19.31
CA GLN A 95 -13.39 6.37 -19.08
C GLN A 95 -13.82 7.12 -20.36
N ARG A 96 -13.13 6.89 -21.49
CA ARG A 96 -13.49 7.53 -22.78
C ARG A 96 -14.89 7.14 -23.26
N GLY A 97 -15.28 5.87 -23.08
CA GLY A 97 -16.62 5.39 -23.41
C GLY A 97 -17.72 5.96 -22.50
N GLY A 98 -17.41 6.24 -21.23
CA GLY A 98 -18.32 6.91 -20.29
C GLY A 98 -18.54 8.39 -20.61
N TYR A 99 -17.47 9.12 -20.94
CA TYR A 99 -17.56 10.52 -21.35
C TYR A 99 -18.27 10.71 -22.70
N ALA A 100 -18.04 9.82 -23.68
CA ALA A 100 -18.73 9.88 -24.97
C ALA A 100 -20.25 9.64 -24.84
N ARG A 101 -20.66 8.69 -24.00
CA ARG A 101 -22.08 8.38 -23.76
C ARG A 101 -22.79 9.49 -22.97
N SER A 102 -22.15 10.08 -21.97
CA SER A 102 -22.71 11.21 -21.22
C SER A 102 -22.82 12.47 -22.09
N ALA A 103 -21.82 12.78 -22.92
CA ALA A 103 -21.88 13.91 -23.85
C ALA A 103 -22.99 13.78 -24.91
N ALA A 104 -23.26 12.57 -25.41
CA ALA A 104 -24.36 12.31 -26.33
C ALA A 104 -25.74 12.51 -25.66
N ALA A 105 -25.91 12.00 -24.44
CA ALA A 105 -27.14 12.18 -23.66
C ALA A 105 -27.43 13.66 -23.32
N GLN A 106 -26.38 14.46 -23.05
CA GLN A 106 -26.51 15.89 -22.78
C GLN A 106 -26.94 16.69 -24.03
N ARG A 107 -26.50 16.27 -25.23
CA ARG A 107 -26.87 16.91 -26.50
C ARG A 107 -28.33 16.66 -26.88
N GLN A 108 -28.85 15.45 -26.68
CA GLN A 108 -30.24 15.13 -26.96
C GLN A 108 -31.22 15.87 -26.04
N ARG A 109 -30.87 16.15 -24.78
CA ARG A 109 -31.69 16.94 -23.85
C ARG A 109 -31.75 18.44 -24.14
N ARG A 110 -30.82 18.99 -24.93
CA ARG A 110 -30.80 20.42 -25.29
C ARG A 110 -31.58 20.74 -26.58
N GLN A 111 -32.04 19.71 -27.30
CA GLN A 111 -32.74 19.83 -28.58
C GLN A 111 -34.24 19.50 -28.49
N SER A 112 -34.76 19.37 -27.27
CA SER A 112 -36.19 19.24 -26.95
C SER A 112 -36.59 20.38 -26.01
#